data_AF-A0A3C1CH73-F1
#
_entry.id   AF-A0A3C1CH73-F1
#
_cell.length_a   1.000
_cell.length_b   1.000
_cell.length_c   1.000
_cell.angle_alpha   90.00
_cell.angle_beta   90.00
_cell.angle_gamma   90.00
#
_symmetry.space_group_name_H-M   'P 1'
#
loop_
_entity.id
_entity.type
_entity.pdbx_description
1 polymer ?
#
loop_
_entity_poly.entity_id
_entity_poly.type
_entity_poly.pdbx_seq_one_letter_code
_entity_poly.pdbx_strand_id
1 'polypeptide(L)'
;IDLVDEAASRLRIEIDSMPTEIDVVTRRMRQLEIERVALAKESDPASAERLARLDEELANLKEQADAMTARWQREKDCIGQIRSLKEELETAREQAERHARDGDLTRASEIRYGLVPDLDRKVEDATKALAELQADGAMLKEEVDAEDIAEVVSRWTGVPVSRLLEAEMQKLVRMEDALEARVVGQDDAVRAVANAIRRSRAGLSDPNRPIGSFLFMGPTGVGKTELARALAEFLFDDDRAMVRIDMGEYQEKHTVSRLVGAPPGYVGYEEGGQLTEAV
;
A
#
# COMPACT_ATOMS: atom_id res chain seq x y z
N ILE A 1 -11.78 1.57 -2.69
CA ILE A 1 -12.18 0.80 -3.88
C ILE A 1 -11.17 1.09 -4.97
N ASP A 2 -11.03 2.34 -5.42
CA ASP A 2 -10.08 2.73 -6.47
C ASP A 2 -8.62 2.29 -6.24
N LEU A 3 -8.10 2.41 -5.00
CA LEU A 3 -6.74 1.94 -4.66
C LEU A 3 -6.57 0.42 -4.87
N VAL A 4 -7.59 -0.35 -4.46
CA VAL A 4 -7.60 -1.81 -4.59
C VAL A 4 -7.74 -2.20 -6.05
N ASP A 5 -8.57 -1.49 -6.81
CA ASP A 5 -8.77 -1.74 -8.23
C ASP A 5 -7.51 -1.44 -9.05
N GLU A 6 -6.79 -0.34 -8.76
CA GLU A 6 -5.51 -0.04 -9.42
C GLU A 6 -4.45 -1.09 -9.07
N ALA A 7 -4.32 -1.46 -7.80
CA ALA A 7 -3.35 -2.47 -7.37
C ALA A 7 -3.65 -3.85 -7.98
N ALA A 8 -4.93 -4.27 -7.99
CA ALA A 8 -5.36 -5.52 -8.60
C ALA A 8 -5.15 -5.53 -10.13
N SER A 9 -5.42 -4.39 -10.79
CA SER A 9 -5.19 -4.25 -12.23
C SER A 9 -3.70 -4.37 -12.57
N ARG A 10 -2.83 -3.75 -11.77
CA ARG A 10 -1.38 -3.87 -11.92
C ARG A 10 -0.92 -5.31 -11.74
N LEU A 11 -1.32 -5.95 -10.65
CA LEU A 11 -0.98 -7.34 -10.36
C LEU A 11 -1.40 -8.27 -11.50
N ARG A 12 -2.59 -8.06 -12.07
CA ARG A 12 -3.07 -8.82 -13.22
C ARG A 12 -2.18 -8.65 -14.45
N ILE A 13 -1.74 -7.42 -14.75
CA ILE A 13 -0.82 -7.16 -15.86
C ILE A 13 0.51 -7.89 -15.64
N GLU A 14 1.02 -7.92 -14.41
CA GLU A 14 2.25 -8.63 -14.05
C GLU A 14 2.12 -10.15 -14.24
N ILE A 15 1.00 -10.74 -13.81
CA ILE A 15 0.71 -12.18 -14.01
C ILE A 15 0.61 -12.56 -15.50
N ASP A 16 0.03 -11.67 -16.31
CA ASP A 16 -0.16 -11.91 -17.74
C ASP A 16 1.12 -11.66 -18.57
N SER A 17 2.08 -10.93 -18.01
CA SER A 17 3.33 -10.55 -18.69
C SER A 17 4.49 -11.47 -18.33
N MET A 18 5.52 -11.48 -19.19
CA MET A 18 6.76 -12.18 -18.89
C MET A 18 7.50 -11.46 -17.73
N PRO A 19 7.91 -12.17 -16.67
CA PRO A 19 8.67 -11.59 -15.56
C PRO A 19 9.96 -10.91 -16.03
N THR A 20 10.34 -9.84 -15.34
CA THR A 20 11.52 -9.02 -15.69
C THR A 20 12.80 -9.85 -15.67
N GLU A 21 12.91 -10.79 -14.73
CA GLU A 21 14.04 -11.70 -14.57
C GLU A 21 14.25 -12.57 -15.82
N ILE A 22 13.15 -13.06 -16.41
CA ILE A 22 13.18 -13.86 -17.64
C ILE A 22 13.49 -12.96 -18.84
N ASP A 23 12.91 -11.76 -18.90
CA ASP A 23 13.19 -10.80 -19.98
C ASP A 23 14.67 -10.40 -20.02
N VAL A 24 15.28 -10.15 -18.87
CA VAL A 24 16.71 -9.79 -18.76
C VAL A 24 17.60 -10.88 -19.35
N VAL A 25 17.37 -12.15 -18.96
CA VAL A 25 18.14 -13.29 -19.49
C VAL A 25 17.89 -13.48 -20.98
N THR A 26 16.63 -13.39 -21.42
CA THR A 26 16.25 -13.54 -22.83
C THR A 26 16.87 -12.46 -23.71
N ARG A 27 16.90 -11.20 -23.26
CA ARG A 27 17.56 -10.11 -23.97
C ARG A 27 19.07 -10.32 -24.06
N ARG A 28 19.70 -10.80 -22.99
CA ARG A 28 21.13 -11.14 -22.98
C ARG A 28 21.45 -12.25 -23.98
N MET A 29 20.65 -13.31 -24.02
CA MET A 29 20.79 -14.38 -25.00
C MET A 29 20.71 -13.84 -26.44
N ARG A 30 19.72 -13.00 -26.75
CA ARG A 30 19.59 -12.40 -28.10
C ARG A 30 20.82 -11.58 -28.49
N GLN A 31 21.41 -10.82 -27.55
CA GLN A 31 22.64 -10.06 -27.83
C GLN A 31 23.81 -10.99 -28.19
N LEU A 32 23.99 -12.07 -27.42
CA LEU A 32 25.04 -13.05 -27.65
C LEU A 32 24.81 -13.86 -28.94
N GLU A 33 23.56 -14.15 -29.30
CA GLU A 33 23.22 -14.78 -30.58
C GLU A 33 23.61 -13.92 -31.78
N ILE A 34 23.40 -12.59 -31.70
CA ILE A 34 23.83 -11.65 -32.74
C ILE A 34 25.35 -11.64 -32.85
N GLU A 35 26.06 -11.59 -31.72
CA GLU A 35 27.53 -11.66 -31.68
C GLU A 35 28.04 -12.97 -32.29
N ARG A 36 27.40 -14.10 -31.94
CA ARG A 36 27.70 -15.43 -32.48
C ARG A 36 27.55 -15.48 -34.00
N VAL A 37 26.45 -14.94 -34.55
CA VAL A 37 26.21 -14.92 -36.01
C VAL A 37 27.22 -14.05 -36.75
N ALA A 38 27.68 -12.96 -36.12
CA ALA A 38 28.74 -12.12 -36.68
C ALA A 38 30.09 -12.86 -36.71
N LEU A 39 30.49 -13.46 -35.58
CA LEU A 39 31.77 -14.18 -35.45
C LEU A 39 31.82 -15.47 -36.27
N ALA A 40 30.68 -16.11 -36.54
CA ALA A 40 30.61 -17.30 -37.39
C ALA A 40 31.05 -17.04 -38.84
N LYS A 41 31.16 -15.77 -39.27
CA LYS A 41 31.65 -15.38 -40.61
C LYS A 41 33.14 -15.08 -40.63
N GLU A 42 33.77 -14.96 -39.46
CA GLU A 42 35.20 -14.69 -39.33
C GLU A 42 36.00 -16.00 -39.36
N SER A 43 37.28 -15.92 -39.75
CA SER A 43 38.13 -17.11 -39.98
C SER A 43 39.42 -17.11 -39.17
N ASP A 44 39.63 -16.11 -38.31
CA ASP A 44 40.81 -16.01 -37.48
C ASP A 44 40.69 -16.90 -36.22
N PRO A 45 41.82 -17.39 -35.66
CA PRO A 45 41.82 -18.26 -34.50
C PRO A 45 41.18 -17.66 -33.23
N ALA A 46 41.25 -16.33 -33.05
CA ALA A 46 40.67 -15.67 -31.87
C ALA A 46 39.14 -15.64 -31.94
N SER A 47 38.57 -15.43 -33.14
CA SER A 47 37.13 -15.54 -33.38
C SER A 47 36.61 -16.96 -33.12
N ALA A 48 37.37 -18.00 -33.50
CA ALA A 48 37.00 -19.39 -33.20
C ALA A 48 36.98 -19.69 -31.68
N GLU A 49 37.96 -19.19 -30.93
CA GLU A 49 37.98 -19.35 -29.47
C GLU A 49 36.83 -18.58 -28.79
N ARG A 50 36.54 -17.35 -29.24
CA ARG A 50 35.41 -16.55 -28.74
C ARG A 50 34.07 -17.22 -29.04
N LEU A 51 33.92 -17.79 -30.24
CA LEU A 51 32.71 -18.49 -30.65
C LEU A 51 32.42 -19.70 -29.74
N ALA A 52 33.44 -20.49 -29.40
CA ALA A 52 33.29 -21.62 -28.47
C ALA A 52 32.83 -21.17 -27.08
N ARG A 53 33.39 -20.07 -26.55
CA ARG A 53 32.96 -19.49 -25.26
C ARG A 53 31.53 -18.94 -25.32
N LEU A 54 31.14 -18.33 -26.43
CA LEU A 54 29.77 -17.84 -26.64
C LEU A 54 28.76 -18.96 -26.71
N ASP A 55 29.09 -20.08 -27.38
CA ASP A 55 28.22 -21.25 -27.43
C ASP A 55 27.99 -21.84 -26.03
N GLU A 56 29.03 -21.86 -25.18
CA GLU A 56 28.91 -22.28 -23.77
C GLU A 56 28.06 -21.30 -22.95
N GLU A 57 28.30 -19.98 -23.06
CA GLU A 57 27.50 -18.95 -22.37
C GLU A 57 26.02 -19.00 -22.79
N LEU A 58 25.75 -19.18 -24.10
CA LEU A 58 24.39 -19.32 -24.62
C LEU A 58 23.70 -20.59 -24.14
N ALA A 59 24.42 -21.72 -24.09
CA ALA A 59 23.86 -22.97 -23.56
C ALA A 59 23.45 -22.81 -22.08
N ASN A 60 24.32 -22.22 -21.27
CA ASN A 60 24.05 -21.96 -19.86
C ASN A 60 22.87 -21.00 -19.65
N LEU A 61 22.83 -19.89 -20.39
CA LEU A 61 21.73 -18.93 -20.29
C LEU A 61 20.41 -19.51 -20.79
N LYS A 62 20.44 -20.36 -21.83
CA LYS A 62 19.26 -21.05 -22.32
C LYS A 62 18.69 -22.00 -21.29
N GLU A 63 19.53 -22.81 -20.65
CA GLU A 63 19.10 -23.70 -19.58
C GLU A 63 18.47 -22.92 -18.41
N GLN A 64 19.07 -21.78 -18.03
CA GLN A 64 18.50 -20.89 -17.02
C GLN A 64 17.15 -20.31 -17.44
N ALA A 65 17.03 -19.81 -18.67
CA ALA A 65 15.79 -19.24 -19.20
C ALA A 65 14.66 -20.29 -19.27
N ASP A 66 14.98 -21.50 -19.74
CA ASP A 66 14.03 -22.60 -19.84
C ASP A 66 13.54 -23.03 -18.44
N ALA A 67 14.45 -23.13 -17.46
CA ALA A 67 14.11 -23.45 -16.09
C ALA A 67 13.20 -22.38 -15.44
N MET A 68 13.53 -21.09 -15.64
CA MET A 68 12.71 -19.99 -15.12
C MET A 68 11.35 -19.92 -15.80
N THR A 69 11.29 -20.11 -17.11
CA THR A 69 10.02 -20.12 -17.87
C THR A 69 9.13 -21.28 -17.42
N ALA A 70 9.69 -22.47 -17.21
CA ALA A 70 8.97 -23.62 -16.70
C ALA A 70 8.46 -23.42 -15.27
N ARG A 71 9.18 -22.66 -14.43
CA ARG A 71 8.71 -22.27 -13.09
C ARG A 71 7.56 -21.27 -13.19
N TRP A 72 7.75 -20.18 -13.94
CA TRP A 72 6.74 -19.16 -14.17
C TRP A 72 5.42 -19.74 -14.70
N GLN A 73 5.48 -20.63 -15.70
CA GLN A 73 4.28 -21.25 -16.25
C GLN A 73 3.55 -22.11 -15.22
N ARG A 74 4.28 -22.87 -14.39
CA ARG A 74 3.68 -23.67 -13.30
C ARG A 74 3.00 -22.78 -12.27
N GLU A 75 3.66 -21.71 -11.83
CA GLU A 75 3.07 -20.75 -10.89
C GLU A 75 1.81 -20.10 -11.50
N LYS A 76 1.87 -19.68 -12.77
CA LYS A 76 0.74 -19.08 -13.49
C LYS A 76 -0.46 -20.03 -13.60
N ASP A 77 -0.22 -21.29 -13.93
CA ASP A 77 -1.27 -22.30 -14.04
C ASP A 77 -1.94 -22.55 -12.67
N CYS A 78 -1.15 -22.65 -11.59
CA CYS A 78 -1.67 -22.76 -10.23
C CYS A 78 -2.52 -21.55 -9.81
N ILE A 79 -2.03 -20.33 -10.05
CA ILE A 79 -2.79 -19.09 -9.78
C ILE A 79 -4.11 -19.07 -10.56
N GLY A 80 -4.07 -19.49 -11.84
CA GLY A 80 -5.27 -19.61 -12.67
C GLY A 80 -6.30 -20.60 -12.13
N GLN A 81 -5.85 -21.74 -11.61
CA GLN A 81 -6.72 -22.73 -10.96
C GLN A 81 -7.36 -22.18 -9.67
N ILE A 82 -6.57 -21.55 -8.80
CA ILE A 82 -7.06 -20.93 -7.57
C ILE A 82 -8.12 -19.88 -7.90
N ARG A 83 -7.87 -19.04 -8.90
CA ARG A 83 -8.83 -18.04 -9.37
C ARG A 83 -10.15 -18.68 -9.84
N SER A 84 -10.09 -19.71 -10.68
CA SER A 84 -11.28 -20.42 -11.15
C SER A 84 -12.08 -21.02 -9.99
N LEU A 85 -11.40 -21.62 -9.01
CA LEU A 85 -12.05 -22.19 -7.82
C LEU A 85 -12.69 -21.10 -6.94
N LYS A 86 -12.03 -19.95 -6.75
CA LYS A 86 -12.58 -18.79 -6.05
C LYS A 86 -13.81 -18.23 -6.78
N GLU A 87 -13.80 -18.16 -8.11
CA GLU A 87 -14.95 -17.73 -8.93
C GLU A 87 -16.14 -18.72 -8.81
N GLU A 88 -15.88 -20.04 -8.83
CA GLU A 88 -16.89 -21.08 -8.61
C GLU A 88 -17.48 -21.01 -7.19
N LEU A 89 -16.65 -20.77 -6.18
CA LEU A 89 -17.03 -20.63 -4.78
C LEU A 89 -17.97 -19.45 -4.57
N GLU A 90 -17.64 -18.28 -5.10
CA GLU A 90 -18.51 -17.10 -5.00
C GLU A 90 -19.83 -17.32 -5.75
N THR A 91 -19.78 -17.91 -6.95
CA THR A 91 -21.00 -18.28 -7.68
C THR A 91 -21.89 -19.21 -6.86
N ALA A 92 -21.30 -20.21 -6.18
CA ALA A 92 -22.05 -21.13 -5.31
C ALA A 92 -22.65 -20.40 -4.10
N ARG A 93 -21.93 -19.47 -3.48
CA ARG A 93 -22.42 -18.64 -2.35
C ARG A 93 -23.62 -17.79 -2.78
N GLU A 94 -23.52 -17.10 -3.92
CA GLU A 94 -24.61 -16.31 -4.49
C GLU A 94 -25.85 -17.18 -4.82
N GLN A 95 -25.66 -18.36 -5.40
CA GLN A 95 -26.74 -19.30 -5.66
C GLN A 95 -27.43 -19.75 -4.38
N ALA A 96 -26.67 -20.05 -3.32
CA ALA A 96 -27.22 -20.45 -2.03
C ALA A 96 -28.07 -19.33 -1.42
N GLU A 97 -27.62 -18.07 -1.50
CA GLU A 97 -28.42 -16.92 -1.08
C GLU A 97 -29.69 -16.76 -1.90
N ARG A 98 -29.60 -16.90 -3.22
CA ARG A 98 -30.75 -16.79 -4.11
C ARG A 98 -31.81 -17.83 -3.79
N HIS A 99 -31.43 -19.11 -3.67
CA HIS A 99 -32.35 -20.19 -3.29
C HIS A 99 -32.97 -19.96 -1.91
N ALA A 100 -32.22 -19.41 -0.95
CA ALA A 100 -32.75 -19.04 0.36
C ALA A 100 -33.80 -17.93 0.27
N ARG A 101 -33.58 -16.90 -0.56
CA ARG A 101 -34.55 -15.82 -0.80
C ARG A 101 -35.81 -16.31 -1.53
N ASP A 102 -35.66 -17.26 -2.45
CA ASP A 102 -36.76 -17.86 -3.22
C ASP A 102 -37.55 -18.92 -2.41
N GLY A 103 -37.11 -19.23 -1.18
CA GLY A 103 -37.77 -20.19 -0.29
C GLY A 103 -37.40 -21.66 -0.50
N ASP A 104 -36.48 -21.96 -1.42
CA ASP A 104 -35.93 -23.31 -1.62
C ASP A 104 -34.80 -23.59 -0.62
N LEU A 105 -35.19 -23.80 0.64
CA LEU A 105 -34.27 -24.02 1.75
C LEU A 105 -33.48 -25.33 1.61
N THR A 106 -34.02 -26.33 0.91
CA THR A 106 -33.33 -27.60 0.67
C THR A 106 -32.12 -27.39 -0.22
N ARG A 107 -32.30 -26.77 -1.40
CA ARG A 107 -31.18 -26.47 -2.31
C ARG A 107 -30.17 -25.51 -1.70
N ALA A 108 -30.64 -24.48 -1.00
CA ALA A 108 -29.75 -23.57 -0.29
C ALA A 108 -28.87 -24.30 0.74
N SER A 109 -29.42 -25.29 1.44
CA SER A 109 -28.68 -26.08 2.43
C SER A 109 -27.69 -27.06 1.78
N GLU A 110 -28.06 -27.72 0.67
CA GLU A 110 -27.16 -28.58 -0.10
C GLU A 110 -25.91 -27.82 -0.57
N ILE A 111 -26.11 -26.60 -1.10
CA ILE A 111 -25.00 -25.76 -1.58
C ILE A 111 -24.17 -25.27 -0.39
N ARG A 112 -24.80 -24.72 0.64
CA ARG A 112 -24.11 -24.10 1.79
C ARG A 112 -23.31 -25.08 2.63
N TYR A 113 -23.80 -26.30 2.82
CA TYR A 113 -23.17 -27.29 3.69
C TYR A 113 -22.52 -28.46 2.94
N GLY A 114 -22.67 -28.52 1.62
CA GLY A 114 -21.99 -29.49 0.75
C GLY A 114 -20.99 -28.82 -0.18
N LEU A 115 -21.49 -28.15 -1.22
CA LEU A 115 -20.67 -27.61 -2.30
C LEU A 115 -19.68 -26.53 -1.85
N VAL A 116 -20.12 -25.57 -1.04
CA VAL A 116 -19.28 -24.46 -0.55
C VAL A 116 -18.09 -24.98 0.28
N PRO A 117 -18.28 -25.85 1.31
CA PRO A 117 -17.16 -26.45 2.04
C PRO A 117 -16.20 -27.26 1.16
N ASP A 118 -16.70 -27.95 0.14
CA ASP A 118 -15.85 -28.71 -0.78
C ASP A 118 -15.02 -27.81 -1.70
N LEU A 119 -15.60 -26.70 -2.17
CA LEU A 119 -14.87 -25.67 -2.94
C LEU A 119 -13.86 -24.92 -2.06
N ASP A 120 -14.23 -24.54 -0.84
CA ASP A 120 -13.31 -23.93 0.13
C ASP A 120 -12.10 -24.84 0.39
N ARG A 121 -12.31 -26.16 0.59
CA ARG A 121 -11.21 -27.12 0.76
C ARG A 121 -10.31 -27.19 -0.48
N LYS A 122 -10.88 -27.21 -1.68
CA LYS A 122 -10.10 -27.22 -2.93
C LYS A 122 -9.27 -25.93 -3.10
N VAL A 123 -9.82 -24.78 -2.75
CA VAL A 123 -9.09 -23.50 -2.75
C VAL A 123 -7.92 -23.60 -1.78
N GLU A 124 -8.15 -24.03 -0.53
CA GLU A 124 -7.08 -24.18 0.47
C GLU A 124 -5.97 -25.13 0.02
N ASP A 125 -6.33 -26.28 -0.56
CA ASP A 125 -5.36 -27.27 -1.05
C ASP A 125 -4.53 -26.72 -2.23
N ALA A 126 -5.18 -26.00 -3.16
CA ALA A 126 -4.49 -25.36 -4.28
C ALA A 126 -3.57 -24.21 -3.81
N THR A 127 -4.00 -23.40 -2.85
CA THR A 127 -3.17 -22.34 -2.24
C THR A 127 -1.96 -22.93 -1.51
N LYS A 128 -2.12 -24.05 -0.78
CA LYS A 128 -0.99 -24.75 -0.15
C LYS A 128 0.00 -25.28 -1.19
N ALA A 129 -0.49 -25.88 -2.27
CA ALA A 129 0.36 -26.38 -3.35
C ALA A 129 1.15 -25.25 -4.03
N LEU A 130 0.55 -24.07 -4.21
CA LEU A 130 1.23 -22.89 -4.71
C LEU A 130 2.31 -22.41 -3.73
N ALA A 131 2.01 -22.36 -2.43
CA ALA A 131 2.97 -21.97 -1.41
C ALA A 131 4.19 -22.92 -1.35
N GLU A 132 3.97 -24.23 -1.50
CA GLU A 132 5.05 -25.22 -1.60
C GLU A 132 5.90 -25.01 -2.86
N LEU A 133 5.28 -24.69 -4.00
CA LEU A 133 5.99 -24.37 -5.25
C LEU A 133 6.84 -23.09 -5.12
N GLN A 134 6.39 -22.14 -4.30
CA GLN A 134 7.03 -20.85 -4.07
C GLN A 134 7.98 -20.83 -2.87
N ALA A 135 8.26 -21.97 -2.24
CA ALA A 135 9.13 -22.06 -1.07
C ALA A 135 10.55 -21.52 -1.33
N ASP A 136 11.06 -21.73 -2.54
CA ASP A 136 12.38 -21.22 -2.99
C ASP A 136 12.26 -19.85 -3.68
N GLY A 137 11.20 -19.08 -3.38
CA GLY A 137 10.88 -17.78 -3.96
C GLY A 137 9.62 -17.79 -4.84
N ALA A 138 8.95 -16.65 -4.98
CA ALA A 138 7.83 -16.50 -5.90
C ALA A 138 8.28 -15.73 -7.15
N MET A 139 7.92 -16.20 -8.34
CA MET A 139 8.01 -15.38 -9.56
C MET A 139 6.76 -14.54 -9.76
N LEU A 140 5.60 -15.01 -9.29
CA LEU A 140 4.32 -14.31 -9.39
C LEU A 140 3.68 -14.19 -8.02
N LYS A 141 3.15 -13.00 -7.70
CA LYS A 141 2.22 -12.82 -6.58
C LYS A 141 0.80 -13.23 -7.01
N GLU A 142 0.07 -13.89 -6.10
CA GLU A 142 -1.35 -14.25 -6.32
C GLU A 142 -2.31 -13.15 -5.82
N GLU A 143 -1.94 -12.47 -4.72
CA GLU A 143 -2.81 -11.55 -3.99
C GLU A 143 -2.16 -10.17 -3.84
N VAL A 144 -3.02 -9.15 -3.79
CA VAL A 144 -2.63 -7.76 -3.50
C VAL A 144 -2.38 -7.65 -1.99
N ASP A 145 -1.19 -7.21 -1.61
CA ASP A 145 -0.84 -7.00 -0.20
C ASP A 145 -0.80 -5.50 0.17
N ALA A 146 -0.40 -5.22 1.43
CA ALA A 146 -0.31 -3.85 1.92
C ALA A 146 0.76 -3.02 1.19
N GLU A 147 1.82 -3.65 0.68
CA GLU A 147 2.89 -2.98 -0.07
C GLU A 147 2.37 -2.52 -1.43
N ASP A 148 1.61 -3.36 -2.12
CA ASP A 148 0.97 -3.02 -3.40
C ASP A 148 0.04 -1.80 -3.27
N ILE A 149 -0.76 -1.77 -2.20
CA ILE A 149 -1.63 -0.61 -1.89
C ILE A 149 -0.79 0.62 -1.56
N ALA A 150 0.24 0.48 -0.74
CA ALA A 150 1.11 1.58 -0.35
C ALA A 150 1.83 2.20 -1.55
N GLU A 151 2.23 1.40 -2.55
CA GLU A 151 2.83 1.90 -3.79
C GLU A 151 1.86 2.75 -4.62
N VAL A 152 0.59 2.34 -4.71
CA VAL A 152 -0.45 3.14 -5.38
C VAL A 152 -0.67 4.46 -4.65
N VAL A 153 -0.85 4.41 -3.32
CA VAL A 153 -1.02 5.62 -2.50
C VAL A 153 0.18 6.54 -2.62
N SER A 154 1.39 6.00 -2.60
CA SER A 154 2.63 6.77 -2.74
C SER A 154 2.69 7.51 -4.08
N ARG A 155 2.32 6.84 -5.17
CA ARG A 155 2.26 7.46 -6.51
C ARG A 155 1.25 8.60 -6.59
N TRP A 156 0.10 8.45 -5.92
CA TRP A 156 -0.97 9.44 -5.94
C TRP A 156 -0.68 10.65 -5.05
N THR A 157 -0.09 10.42 -3.89
CA THR A 157 0.08 11.43 -2.84
C THR A 157 1.48 12.00 -2.75
N GLY A 158 2.49 11.32 -3.31
CA GLY A 158 3.90 11.64 -3.14
C GLY A 158 4.49 11.20 -1.79
N VAL A 159 3.70 10.61 -0.89
CA VAL A 159 4.19 10.11 0.41
C VAL A 159 5.03 8.84 0.19
N PRO A 160 6.26 8.75 0.73
CA PRO A 160 7.09 7.57 0.55
C PRO A 160 6.46 6.29 1.12
N VAL A 161 6.55 5.17 0.38
CA VAL A 161 6.04 3.85 0.81
C VAL A 161 6.56 3.43 2.19
N SER A 162 7.83 3.73 2.48
CA SER A 162 8.44 3.43 3.79
C SER A 162 7.73 4.10 4.96
N ARG A 163 7.10 5.26 4.75
CA ARG A 163 6.31 5.95 5.78
C ARG A 163 4.91 5.35 5.93
N LEU A 164 4.32 4.88 4.83
CA LEU A 164 2.98 4.26 4.83
C LEU A 164 2.98 2.88 5.50
N LEU A 165 4.07 2.13 5.31
CA LEU A 165 4.25 0.80 5.91
C LEU A 165 4.79 0.83 7.35
N GLU A 166 5.21 2.00 7.85
CA GLU A 166 5.67 2.13 9.23
C GLU A 166 4.49 1.91 10.18
N ALA A 167 4.62 0.94 11.08
CA ALA A 167 3.60 0.70 12.09
C ALA A 167 3.40 1.98 12.92
N GLU A 168 2.15 2.43 13.04
CA GLU A 168 1.81 3.68 13.75
C GLU A 168 2.45 3.74 15.15
N MET A 169 2.48 2.61 15.86
CA MET A 169 3.16 2.50 17.15
C MET A 169 4.67 2.75 17.09
N GLN A 170 5.37 2.25 16.07
CA GLN A 170 6.80 2.49 15.89
C GLN A 170 7.09 3.95 15.55
N LYS A 171 6.26 4.56 14.70
CA LYS A 171 6.30 5.99 14.39
C LYS A 171 6.21 6.79 15.70
N LEU A 172 5.17 6.54 16.50
CA LEU A 172 4.90 7.26 17.76
C LEU A 172 5.99 7.11 18.84
N VAL A 173 6.74 6.01 18.86
CA VAL A 173 7.86 5.80 19.80
C VAL A 173 9.00 6.78 19.53
N ARG A 174 9.20 7.18 18.27
CA ARG A 174 10.26 8.12 17.85
C ARG A 174 9.77 9.56 17.73
N MET A 175 8.60 9.87 18.27
CA MET A 175 7.98 11.20 18.10
C MET A 175 8.86 12.31 18.70
N GLU A 176 9.42 12.12 19.89
CA GLU A 176 10.32 13.11 20.48
C GLU A 176 11.51 13.41 19.58
N ASP A 177 12.24 12.37 19.14
CA ASP A 177 13.40 12.51 18.26
C ASP A 177 13.06 13.25 16.97
N ALA A 178 11.90 12.93 16.36
CA ALA A 178 11.43 13.56 15.14
C ALA A 178 11.07 15.04 15.34
N LEU A 179 10.44 15.38 16.47
CA LEU A 179 10.10 16.77 16.80
C LEU A 179 11.34 17.58 17.20
N GLU A 180 12.27 16.99 17.96
CA GLU A 180 13.53 17.62 18.39
C GLU A 180 14.47 17.93 17.21
N ALA A 181 14.38 17.17 16.12
CA ALA A 181 15.11 17.48 14.89
C ALA A 181 14.76 18.85 14.28
N ARG A 182 13.54 19.36 14.55
CA ARG A 182 13.07 20.69 14.10
C ARG A 182 12.99 21.70 15.23
N VAL A 183 12.63 21.27 16.44
CA VAL A 183 12.36 22.14 17.60
C VAL A 183 13.49 22.02 18.62
N VAL A 184 14.42 22.97 18.58
CA VAL A 184 15.61 22.94 19.43
C VAL A 184 15.34 23.55 20.81
N GLY A 185 15.69 22.82 21.87
CA GLY A 185 15.72 23.33 23.25
C GLY A 185 14.35 23.49 23.92
N GLN A 186 13.35 22.73 23.48
CA GLN A 186 11.98 22.70 24.05
C GLN A 186 11.60 21.30 24.55
N ASP A 187 12.57 20.55 25.08
CA ASP A 187 12.48 19.11 25.41
C ASP A 187 11.26 18.77 26.27
N ASP A 188 10.95 19.58 27.28
CA ASP A 188 9.80 19.35 28.16
C ASP A 188 8.46 19.54 27.43
N ALA A 189 8.36 20.52 26.54
CA ALA A 189 7.17 20.75 25.74
C ALA A 189 6.97 19.63 24.71
N VAL A 190 8.05 19.22 24.04
CA VAL A 190 8.06 18.08 23.10
C VAL A 190 7.61 16.80 23.80
N ARG A 191 8.21 16.48 24.95
CA ARG A 191 7.85 15.29 25.75
C ARG A 191 6.39 15.33 26.23
N ALA A 192 5.90 16.49 26.63
CA ALA A 192 4.50 16.65 27.06
C ALA A 192 3.51 16.39 25.92
N VAL A 193 3.79 16.94 24.73
CA VAL A 193 3.00 16.71 23.51
C VAL A 193 3.05 15.23 23.12
N ALA A 194 4.24 14.64 23.01
CA ALA A 194 4.41 13.26 22.60
C ALA A 194 3.67 12.26 23.50
N ASN A 195 3.75 12.47 24.83
CA ASN A 195 3.04 11.64 25.79
C ASN A 195 1.51 11.76 25.67
N ALA A 196 0.98 12.95 25.40
CA ALA A 196 -0.47 13.13 25.24
C ALA A 196 -0.98 12.45 23.97
N ILE A 197 -0.28 12.61 22.85
CA ILE A 197 -0.66 11.98 21.58
C ILE A 197 -0.57 10.46 21.69
N ARG A 198 0.50 9.91 22.29
CA ARG A 198 0.61 8.46 22.52
C ARG A 198 -0.54 7.90 23.35
N ARG A 199 -0.94 8.58 24.44
CA ARG A 199 -2.11 8.15 25.23
C ARG A 199 -3.39 8.12 24.40
N SER A 200 -3.60 9.13 23.56
CA SER A 200 -4.78 9.18 22.69
C SER A 200 -4.77 8.06 21.65
N ARG A 201 -3.65 7.81 20.98
CA ARG A 201 -3.53 6.75 19.96
C ARG A 201 -3.57 5.35 20.56
N ALA A 202 -3.15 5.18 21.81
CA ALA A 202 -3.31 3.94 22.57
C ALA A 202 -4.76 3.69 23.07
N GLY A 203 -5.72 4.57 22.77
CA GLY A 203 -7.11 4.45 23.22
C GLY A 203 -7.30 4.64 24.73
N LEU A 204 -6.32 5.26 25.41
CA LEU A 204 -6.37 5.53 26.84
C LEU A 204 -7.05 6.88 27.16
N SER A 205 -7.41 7.65 26.13
CA SER A 205 -8.13 8.91 26.23
C SER A 205 -9.61 8.73 25.90
N ASP A 206 -10.46 9.65 26.38
CA ASP A 206 -11.88 9.69 26.03
C ASP A 206 -12.06 9.88 24.51
N PRO A 207 -12.81 8.99 23.81
CA PRO A 207 -13.02 9.08 22.37
C PRO A 207 -13.82 10.31 21.93
N ASN A 208 -14.53 10.98 22.85
CA ASN A 208 -15.29 12.21 22.55
C ASN A 208 -14.43 13.48 22.65
N ARG A 209 -13.11 13.36 22.82
CA ARG A 209 -12.19 14.50 22.92
C ARG A 209 -11.19 14.51 21.77
N PRO A 210 -10.63 15.68 21.41
CA PRO A 210 -9.56 15.77 20.42
C PRO A 210 -8.34 14.92 20.81
N ILE A 211 -7.57 14.51 19.80
CA ILE A 211 -6.34 13.70 19.95
C ILE A 211 -5.35 14.35 20.93
N GLY A 212 -5.30 15.68 20.96
CA GLY A 212 -4.58 16.46 21.95
C GLY A 212 -5.12 17.88 22.04
N SER A 213 -5.06 18.46 23.23
CA SER A 213 -5.36 19.88 23.47
C SER A 213 -4.22 20.46 24.29
N PHE A 214 -3.56 21.48 23.74
CA PHE A 214 -2.34 22.04 24.28
C PHE A 214 -2.43 23.56 24.38
N LEU A 215 -1.86 24.12 25.44
CA LEU A 215 -1.67 25.55 25.60
C LEU A 215 -0.17 25.85 25.70
N PHE A 216 0.41 26.37 24.61
CA PHE A 216 1.83 26.71 24.57
C PHE A 216 2.10 28.11 25.15
N MET A 217 2.63 28.15 26.36
CA MET A 217 2.99 29.39 27.07
C MET A 217 4.51 29.64 27.02
N GLY A 218 4.90 30.91 26.92
CA GLY A 218 6.31 31.30 26.72
C GLY A 218 6.48 32.58 25.88
N PRO A 219 7.72 33.08 25.68
CA PRO A 219 8.00 34.26 24.86
C PRO A 219 7.61 34.06 23.39
N THR A 220 7.55 35.14 22.63
CA THR A 220 7.47 35.05 21.16
C THR A 220 8.80 34.58 20.58
N GLY A 221 8.76 33.89 19.43
CA GLY A 221 9.97 33.45 18.73
C GLY A 221 10.67 32.20 19.29
N VAL A 222 10.18 31.61 20.38
CA VAL A 222 10.80 30.40 20.99
C VAL A 222 10.40 29.07 20.33
N GLY A 223 9.71 29.11 19.18
CA GLY A 223 9.35 27.89 18.43
C GLY A 223 7.98 27.28 18.73
N LYS A 224 7.06 27.98 19.40
CA LYS A 224 5.69 27.47 19.66
C LYS A 224 4.94 27.07 18.38
N THR A 225 4.96 27.94 17.38
CA THR A 225 4.35 27.68 16.07
C THR A 225 5.10 26.61 15.31
N GLU A 226 6.42 26.53 15.50
CA GLU A 226 7.25 25.51 14.86
C GLU A 226 6.94 24.13 15.41
N LEU A 227 6.73 23.99 16.73
CA LEU A 227 6.27 22.74 17.33
C LEU A 227 4.91 22.30 16.80
N ALA A 228 3.99 23.23 16.55
CA ALA A 228 2.71 22.91 15.91
C ALA A 228 2.88 22.42 14.46
N ARG A 229 3.77 23.04 13.67
CA ARG A 229 4.09 22.62 12.29
C ARG A 229 4.79 21.26 12.25
N ALA A 230 5.77 21.05 13.12
CA ALA A 230 6.48 19.79 13.24
C ALA A 230 5.53 18.66 13.66
N LEU A 231 4.56 18.95 14.55
CA LEU A 231 3.52 18.01 14.91
C LEU A 231 2.56 17.72 13.74
N ALA A 232 2.20 18.73 12.95
CA ALA A 232 1.36 18.56 11.77
C ALA A 232 2.05 17.66 10.72
N GLU A 233 3.32 17.93 10.41
CA GLU A 233 4.11 17.08 9.52
C GLU A 233 4.22 15.65 10.07
N PHE A 234 4.48 15.50 11.38
CA PHE A 234 4.64 14.17 11.96
C PHE A 234 3.34 13.36 11.93
N LEU A 235 2.20 13.97 12.25
CA LEU A 235 0.93 13.26 12.36
C LEU A 235 0.17 13.11 11.04
N PHE A 236 0.33 14.06 10.13
CA PHE A 236 -0.48 14.16 8.91
C PHE A 236 0.37 14.20 7.64
N ASP A 237 1.69 14.04 7.77
CA ASP A 237 2.65 14.02 6.65
C ASP A 237 2.65 15.33 5.80
N ASP A 238 2.11 16.41 6.36
CA ASP A 238 2.07 17.76 5.75
C ASP A 238 2.17 18.86 6.83
N ASP A 239 3.18 19.72 6.72
CA ASP A 239 3.38 20.85 7.64
C ASP A 239 2.37 22.00 7.44
N ARG A 240 1.59 21.92 6.35
CA ARG A 240 0.47 22.81 6.01
C ARG A 240 -0.88 22.27 6.43
N ALA A 241 -0.96 21.02 6.92
CA ALA A 241 -2.16 20.46 7.53
C ALA A 241 -2.44 21.11 8.91
N MET A 242 -2.57 22.43 8.91
CA MET A 242 -2.72 23.28 10.08
C MET A 242 -3.67 24.43 9.74
N VAL A 243 -4.80 24.49 10.46
CA VAL A 243 -5.70 25.64 10.43
C VAL A 243 -5.19 26.69 11.41
N ARG A 244 -4.74 27.84 10.89
CA ARG A 244 -4.22 28.94 11.71
C ARG A 244 -5.24 30.06 11.82
N ILE A 245 -5.65 30.37 13.04
CA ILE A 245 -6.60 31.45 13.34
C ILE A 245 -5.91 32.50 14.20
N ASP A 246 -5.92 33.75 13.75
CA ASP A 246 -5.42 34.89 14.54
C ASP A 246 -6.52 35.41 15.46
N MET A 247 -6.43 35.08 16.75
CA MET A 247 -7.41 35.53 17.75
C MET A 247 -7.44 37.06 17.93
N GLY A 248 -6.43 37.78 17.45
CA GLY A 248 -6.43 39.24 17.39
C GLY A 248 -7.57 39.80 16.52
N GLU A 249 -8.04 39.03 15.53
CA GLU A 249 -9.15 39.40 14.64
C GLU A 249 -10.54 39.09 15.23
N TYR A 250 -10.59 38.44 16.40
CA TYR A 250 -11.80 37.89 17.01
C TYR A 250 -12.17 38.54 18.37
N GLN A 251 -11.77 39.80 18.58
CA GLN A 251 -11.95 40.49 19.86
C GLN A 251 -13.40 40.92 20.13
N GLU A 252 -14.19 41.14 19.08
CA GLU A 252 -15.55 41.67 19.19
C GLU A 252 -16.60 40.57 19.09
N LYS A 253 -17.69 40.67 19.87
CA LYS A 253 -18.70 39.59 19.98
C LYS A 253 -19.26 39.10 18.64
N HIS A 254 -19.43 39.99 17.66
CA HIS A 254 -20.00 39.63 16.36
C HIS A 254 -18.97 39.00 15.41
N THR A 255 -17.67 39.11 15.71
CA THR A 255 -16.61 38.51 14.89
C THR A 255 -16.53 36.99 15.06
N VAL A 256 -17.03 36.45 16.18
CA VAL A 256 -17.11 35.00 16.45
C VAL A 256 -17.97 34.26 15.41
N SER A 257 -19.01 34.91 14.88
CA SER A 257 -19.84 34.34 13.81
C SER A 257 -19.05 34.06 12.53
N ARG A 258 -17.93 34.78 12.29
CA ARG A 258 -17.04 34.49 11.15
C ARG A 258 -16.22 33.20 11.36
N LEU A 259 -16.01 32.81 12.62
CA LEU A 259 -15.25 31.61 12.96
C LEU A 259 -16.08 30.34 12.84
N VAL A 260 -17.33 30.38 13.33
CA VAL A 260 -18.19 29.19 13.48
C VAL A 260 -19.32 29.15 12.45
N GLY A 261 -19.69 30.29 11.86
CA GLY A 261 -20.87 30.44 11.01
C GLY A 261 -21.91 31.35 11.66
N ALA A 262 -22.86 31.85 10.85
CA ALA A 262 -23.94 32.69 11.37
C ALA A 262 -24.89 31.85 12.26
N PRO A 263 -25.53 32.43 13.29
CA PRO A 263 -26.52 31.72 14.09
C PRO A 263 -27.84 31.48 13.32
N PRO A 264 -28.67 30.49 13.73
CA PRO A 264 -29.96 30.22 13.09
C PRO A 264 -30.83 31.47 12.98
N GLY A 265 -31.33 31.77 11.78
CA GLY A 265 -32.18 32.94 11.51
C GLY A 265 -31.44 34.19 11.02
N TYR A 266 -30.11 34.12 10.82
CA TYR A 266 -29.31 35.17 10.17
C TYR A 266 -28.92 34.76 8.74
N VAL A 267 -28.71 35.75 7.85
CA VAL A 267 -28.20 35.51 6.49
C VAL A 267 -26.82 34.84 6.58
N GLY A 268 -26.62 33.74 5.85
CA GLY A 268 -25.38 32.94 5.91
C GLY A 268 -25.39 31.81 6.95
N TYR A 269 -26.56 31.45 7.51
CA TYR A 269 -26.68 30.33 8.46
C TYR A 269 -26.28 28.96 7.86
N GLU A 270 -26.47 28.78 6.56
CA GLU A 270 -26.07 27.55 5.85
C GLU A 270 -24.60 27.56 5.42
N GLU A 271 -23.89 28.68 5.58
CA GLU A 271 -22.46 28.81 5.28
C GLU A 271 -21.66 28.61 6.57
N GLY A 272 -20.70 27.68 6.57
CA GLY A 272 -19.80 27.49 7.70
C GLY A 272 -18.84 28.67 7.88
N GLY A 273 -18.32 28.81 9.10
CA GLY A 273 -17.27 29.78 9.40
C GLY A 273 -15.87 29.26 9.05
N GLN A 274 -14.87 30.13 9.20
CA GLN A 274 -13.48 29.85 8.88
C GLN A 274 -12.92 28.58 9.56
N LEU A 275 -13.39 28.23 10.75
CA LEU A 275 -12.99 27.00 11.44
C LEU A 275 -13.81 25.78 10.98
N THR A 276 -15.14 25.92 10.88
CA THR A 276 -16.03 24.79 10.59
C THR A 276 -15.97 24.32 9.14
N GLU A 277 -15.56 25.18 8.20
CA GLU A 277 -15.30 24.78 6.81
C GLU A 277 -13.93 24.10 6.64
N ALA A 278 -13.00 24.33 7.57
CA ALA A 278 -11.62 23.87 7.45
C ALA A 278 -11.36 22.53 8.18
N VAL A 279 -12.33 22.02 8.95
CA VAL A 279 -12.24 20.83 9.80
C VAL A 279 -13.33 19.84 9.40
#